data_AF-A0A399SI99-F1
#
_entry.id   AF-A0A399SI99-F1
#
_cell.length_a   1.000
_cell.length_b   1.000
_cell.length_c   1.000
_cell.angle_alpha   90.00
_cell.angle_beta   90.00
_cell.angle_gamma   90.00
#
_symmetry.space_group_name_H-M   'P 1'
#
loop_
_entity.id
_entity.type
_entity.pdbx_description
1 polymer ?
#
loop_
_entity_poly.entity_id
_entity_poly.type
_entity_poly.pdbx_seq_one_letter_code
_entity_poly.pdbx_strand_id
1 'polypeptide(L)'
;ELGVNVNLVGGTGPKNRITQEDVQRYVKGVMSGQAAAPGKAAAGAPAGGGELNLLPWPKVDFTKFGPVDPKPLSRIKKISGANLHRNWVMIPHVTNNDEADITELEAFRVQMNKDHEKAGVKFTMLAFVIKAVVGALKKFPTFNASLDGDNLVFKQYFHIGFAADTPNG
;
A
#
# COMPACT_ATOMS: atom_id res chain seq x y z
N GLU A 1 -23.75 35.48 17.71
CA GLU A 1 -24.45 35.05 18.93
C GLU A 1 -24.66 33.54 19.07
N LEU A 2 -24.73 32.72 18.01
CA LEU A 2 -24.91 31.24 18.14
C LEU A 2 -23.68 30.37 17.81
N GLY A 3 -22.54 30.96 17.41
CA GLY A 3 -21.30 30.20 17.13
C GLY A 3 -21.37 29.22 15.95
N VAL A 4 -22.43 29.27 15.13
CA VAL A 4 -22.67 28.34 14.02
C VAL A 4 -21.85 28.71 12.79
N ASN A 5 -21.16 27.73 12.21
CA ASN A 5 -20.54 27.87 10.89
C ASN A 5 -21.63 27.86 9.80
N VAL A 6 -21.85 29.01 9.17
CA VAL A 6 -22.88 29.21 8.15
C VAL A 6 -22.69 28.35 6.90
N ASN A 7 -21.48 27.84 6.63
CA ASN A 7 -21.21 26.96 5.49
C ASN A 7 -21.84 25.57 5.62
N LEU A 8 -22.32 25.21 6.81
CA LEU A 8 -22.97 23.92 7.10
C LEU A 8 -24.50 24.04 7.15
N VAL A 9 -25.03 25.25 7.00
CA VAL A 9 -26.47 25.54 7.06
C VAL A 9 -27.02 25.60 5.64
N GLY A 10 -27.96 24.72 5.31
CA GLY A 10 -28.68 24.79 4.03
C GLY A 10 -29.68 25.94 4.04
N GLY A 11 -29.52 26.90 3.12
CA GLY A 11 -30.41 28.07 3.00
C GLY A 11 -31.70 27.75 2.24
N THR A 12 -32.84 28.15 2.78
CA THR A 12 -34.16 27.93 2.17
C THR A 12 -34.79 29.18 1.55
N GLY A 13 -34.13 30.35 1.67
CA GLY A 13 -34.60 31.61 1.09
C GLY A 13 -34.36 31.74 -0.43
N PRO A 14 -34.86 32.84 -1.05
CA PRO A 14 -34.64 33.11 -2.47
C PRO A 14 -33.16 33.10 -2.84
N LYS A 15 -32.80 32.36 -3.89
CA LYS A 15 -31.40 32.09 -4.30
C LYS A 15 -30.56 31.36 -3.25
N ASN A 16 -31.15 30.44 -2.48
CA ASN A 16 -30.50 29.68 -1.41
C ASN A 16 -29.89 30.57 -0.30
N ARG A 17 -30.46 31.77 -0.11
CA ARG A 17 -30.04 32.66 0.98
C ARG A 17 -30.40 32.03 2.32
N ILE A 18 -29.42 31.95 3.21
CA ILE A 18 -29.60 31.47 4.58
C ILE A 18 -30.45 32.49 5.34
N THR A 19 -31.57 32.05 5.90
CA THR A 19 -32.41 32.89 6.76
C THR A 19 -32.14 32.61 8.23
N GLN A 20 -32.69 33.44 9.12
CA GLN A 20 -32.53 33.27 10.56
C GLN A 20 -33.16 31.95 11.03
N GLU A 21 -34.27 31.55 10.42
CA GLU A 21 -34.99 30.30 10.69
C GLU A 21 -34.14 29.07 10.31
N ASP A 22 -33.32 29.15 9.26
CA ASP A 22 -32.42 28.06 8.85
C ASP A 22 -31.32 27.82 9.90
N VAL A 23 -30.75 28.89 10.44
CA VAL A 23 -29.73 28.82 11.50
C VAL A 23 -30.33 28.24 12.78
N GLN A 24 -31.53 28.68 13.18
CA GLN A 24 -32.22 28.16 14.35
C GLN A 24 -32.58 26.67 14.20
N ARG A 25 -33.03 26.26 13.00
CA ARG A 25 -33.33 24.86 12.69
C ARG A 25 -32.09 23.98 12.75
N TYR A 26 -30.97 24.47 12.22
CA TYR A 26 -29.69 23.76 12.27
C TYR A 26 -29.21 23.56 13.72
N VAL A 27 -29.24 24.62 14.55
CA VAL A 27 -28.87 24.53 15.98
C VAL A 27 -29.77 23.54 16.71
N LYS A 28 -31.08 23.59 16.48
CA LYS A 28 -32.04 22.66 17.07
C LYS A 28 -31.74 21.20 16.68
N GLY A 29 -31.37 20.96 15.41
CA GLY A 29 -30.99 19.64 14.91
C GLY A 29 -29.68 19.11 15.50
N VAL A 30 -28.69 19.98 15.73
CA VAL A 30 -27.43 19.63 16.40
C VAL A 30 -27.68 19.32 17.89
N MET A 31 -28.54 20.10 18.56
CA MET A 31 -28.89 19.88 19.97
C MET A 31 -29.79 18.65 20.19
N SER A 32 -30.61 18.27 19.21
CA SER A 32 -31.45 17.07 19.28
C SER A 32 -30.74 15.78 18.83
N GLY A 33 -29.45 15.86 18.45
CA GLY A 33 -28.67 14.71 17.98
C GLY A 33 -29.04 14.19 16.59
N GLN A 34 -29.91 14.90 15.85
CA GLN A 34 -30.29 14.57 14.47
C GLN A 34 -29.31 15.08 13.43
N ALA A 35 -28.43 16.03 13.79
CA ALA A 35 -27.34 16.51 12.94
C ALA A 35 -25.99 16.40 13.67
N ALA A 36 -24.98 15.87 12.99
CA ALA A 36 -23.64 15.71 13.55
C ALA A 36 -23.00 17.08 13.83
N ALA A 37 -22.48 17.25 15.05
CA ALA A 37 -21.76 18.45 15.45
C ALA A 37 -20.50 18.68 14.58
N PRO A 38 -20.20 19.93 14.17
CA PRO A 38 -18.94 20.25 13.50
C PRO A 38 -17.80 20.18 14.51
N GLY A 39 -17.03 19.10 14.46
CA GLY A 39 -15.93 18.87 15.40
C GLY A 39 -15.45 17.43 15.47
N LYS A 40 -16.20 16.48 14.93
CA LYS A 40 -15.65 15.17 14.56
C LYS A 40 -15.47 15.16 13.05
N ALA A 41 -14.36 15.73 12.60
CA ALA A 41 -13.72 15.17 11.42
C ALA A 41 -13.55 13.69 11.75
N ALA A 42 -14.42 12.87 11.17
CA ALA A 42 -14.20 11.44 11.11
C ALA A 42 -12.77 11.30 10.63
N ALA A 43 -11.94 10.65 11.45
CA ALA A 43 -10.70 10.07 11.01
C ALA A 43 -11.07 9.24 9.77
N GLY A 44 -10.85 9.85 8.60
CA GLY A 44 -10.96 9.18 7.33
C GLY A 44 -10.03 7.99 7.46
N ALA A 45 -10.61 6.80 7.33
CA ALA A 45 -9.87 5.59 7.05
C ALA A 45 -8.72 5.90 6.08
N PRO A 46 -7.53 5.29 6.22
CA PRO A 46 -6.36 5.64 5.44
C PRO A 46 -6.75 5.61 3.97
N ALA A 47 -6.77 6.78 3.35
CA ALA A 47 -7.14 6.96 1.97
C ALA A 47 -6.11 6.18 1.14
N GLY A 48 -6.53 5.02 0.64
CA GLY A 48 -5.75 4.27 -0.32
C GLY A 48 -5.59 5.09 -1.59
N GLY A 49 -4.38 5.58 -1.84
CA GLY A 49 -3.84 5.84 -3.18
C GLY A 49 -4.61 6.80 -4.09
N GLY A 50 -5.29 7.80 -3.52
CA GLY A 50 -6.04 8.82 -4.28
C GLY A 50 -5.33 10.17 -4.41
N GLU A 51 -4.01 10.26 -4.22
CA GLU A 51 -3.30 11.56 -4.24
C GLU A 51 -3.17 12.18 -5.65
N LEU A 52 -3.39 11.41 -6.72
CA LEU A 52 -3.15 11.90 -8.09
C LEU A 52 -4.36 12.55 -8.78
N ASN A 53 -5.53 12.62 -8.14
CA ASN A 53 -6.76 13.22 -8.70
C ASN A 53 -7.04 12.81 -10.18
N LEU A 54 -6.89 11.52 -10.47
CA LEU A 54 -7.09 10.99 -11.83
C LEU A 54 -8.58 10.85 -12.16
N LEU A 55 -8.93 11.03 -13.44
CA LEU A 55 -10.28 10.72 -13.93
C LEU A 55 -10.61 9.24 -13.67
N PRO A 56 -11.87 8.90 -13.32
CA PRO A 56 -12.26 7.53 -13.08
C PRO A 56 -12.10 6.69 -14.36
N TRP A 57 -11.71 5.43 -14.18
CA TRP A 57 -11.52 4.52 -15.32
C TRP A 57 -12.83 4.34 -16.11
N PRO A 58 -12.80 4.40 -17.46
CA PRO A 58 -14.00 4.28 -18.27
C PRO A 58 -14.65 2.90 -18.08
N LYS A 59 -15.97 2.87 -17.92
CA LYS A 59 -16.75 1.63 -17.95
C LYS A 59 -16.98 1.24 -19.41
N VAL A 60 -16.29 0.20 -19.86
CA VAL A 60 -16.41 -0.36 -21.21
C VAL A 60 -17.36 -1.56 -21.18
N ASP A 61 -18.35 -1.55 -22.07
CA ASP A 61 -19.18 -2.72 -22.34
C ASP A 61 -18.51 -3.56 -23.43
N PHE A 62 -17.87 -4.65 -23.01
CA PHE A 62 -17.11 -5.52 -23.90
C PHE A 62 -18.00 -6.34 -24.85
N THR A 63 -19.30 -6.50 -24.55
CA THR A 63 -20.21 -7.31 -25.38
C THR A 63 -20.50 -6.67 -26.74
N LYS A 64 -20.30 -5.35 -26.86
CA LYS A 64 -20.44 -4.60 -28.12
C LYS A 64 -19.47 -5.03 -29.21
N PHE A 65 -18.39 -5.73 -28.84
CA PHE A 65 -17.32 -6.13 -29.75
C PHE A 65 -17.32 -7.64 -30.06
N GLY A 66 -18.31 -8.39 -29.55
CA GLY A 66 -18.44 -9.84 -29.77
C GLY A 66 -18.67 -10.63 -28.48
N PRO A 67 -18.72 -11.97 -28.56
CA PRO A 67 -18.88 -12.85 -27.40
C PRO A 67 -17.73 -12.68 -26.39
N VAL A 68 -18.06 -12.70 -25.09
CA VAL A 68 -17.10 -12.56 -23.98
C VAL A 68 -17.25 -13.69 -22.97
N ASP A 69 -16.13 -14.11 -22.37
CA ASP A 69 -16.07 -15.08 -21.27
C ASP A 69 -15.40 -14.42 -20.04
N PRO A 70 -16.18 -13.73 -19.18
CA PRO A 70 -15.63 -13.02 -18.04
C PRO A 70 -15.21 -14.00 -16.93
N LYS A 71 -13.92 -14.02 -16.61
CA LYS A 71 -13.37 -14.83 -15.50
C LYS A 71 -13.09 -13.95 -14.27
N PRO A 72 -13.66 -14.27 -13.10
CA PRO A 72 -13.41 -13.49 -11.90
C PRO A 72 -11.95 -13.64 -11.47
N LEU A 73 -11.34 -12.52 -11.07
CA LEU A 73 -10.01 -12.55 -10.45
C LEU A 73 -10.05 -13.26 -9.10
N SER A 74 -9.00 -14.02 -8.80
CA SER A 74 -8.81 -14.62 -7.49
C SER A 74 -8.64 -13.55 -6.40
N ARG A 75 -8.90 -13.91 -5.14
CA ARG A 75 -8.73 -13.00 -4.00
C ARG A 75 -7.30 -12.48 -3.89
N ILE A 76 -6.30 -13.35 -4.10
CA ILE A 76 -4.88 -12.98 -4.09
C ILE A 76 -4.60 -11.91 -5.14
N LYS A 77 -5.03 -12.13 -6.40
CA LYS A 77 -4.82 -11.16 -7.49
C LYS A 77 -5.47 -9.81 -7.22
N LYS A 78 -6.67 -9.78 -6.62
CA LYS A 78 -7.35 -8.53 -6.24
C LYS A 78 -6.57 -7.74 -5.19
N ILE A 79 -6.04 -8.43 -4.16
CA ILE A 79 -5.30 -7.78 -3.06
C ILE A 79 -3.90 -7.36 -3.53
N SER A 80 -3.17 -8.27 -4.19
CA SER A 80 -1.82 -8.01 -4.69
C SER A 80 -1.82 -6.88 -5.71
N GLY A 81 -2.80 -6.85 -6.64
CA GLY A 81 -2.90 -5.78 -7.64
C GLY A 81 -3.01 -4.39 -7.03
N ALA A 82 -3.86 -4.20 -6.02
CA ALA A 82 -4.00 -2.91 -5.34
C ALA A 82 -2.72 -2.48 -4.62
N ASN A 83 -2.04 -3.40 -3.93
CA ASN A 83 -0.78 -3.12 -3.23
C ASN A 83 0.37 -2.81 -4.20
N LEU A 84 0.51 -3.60 -5.27
CA LEU A 84 1.53 -3.38 -6.30
C LEU A 84 1.34 -2.04 -7.00
N HIS A 85 0.11 -1.69 -7.36
CA HIS A 85 -0.19 -0.40 -7.99
C HIS A 85 0.13 0.77 -7.06
N ARG A 86 -0.26 0.70 -5.78
CA ARG A 86 0.10 1.73 -4.80
C ARG A 86 1.61 1.91 -4.72
N ASN A 87 2.37 0.82 -4.59
CA ASN A 87 3.82 0.92 -4.52
C ASN A 87 4.41 1.54 -5.79
N TRP A 88 3.95 1.10 -6.98
CA TRP A 88 4.40 1.59 -8.28
C TRP A 88 4.26 3.10 -8.44
N VAL A 89 3.14 3.65 -7.97
CA VAL A 89 2.84 5.08 -8.10
C VAL A 89 3.52 5.92 -7.02
N MET A 90 3.65 5.39 -5.80
CA MET A 90 4.12 6.17 -4.64
C MET A 90 5.65 6.18 -4.50
N ILE A 91 6.34 5.15 -4.97
CA ILE A 91 7.79 5.01 -4.78
C ILE A 91 8.50 5.44 -6.09
N PRO A 92 9.45 6.39 -6.03
CA PRO A 92 10.28 6.74 -7.18
C PRO A 92 11.33 5.64 -7.41
N HIS A 93 10.95 4.60 -8.15
CA HIS A 93 11.79 3.44 -8.38
C HIS A 93 13.00 3.77 -9.27
N VAL A 94 14.16 3.26 -8.89
CA VAL A 94 15.35 3.18 -9.73
C VAL A 94 15.78 1.72 -9.81
N THR A 95 16.20 1.28 -11.00
CA THR A 95 16.69 -0.07 -11.24
C THR A 95 18.18 -0.01 -11.56
N ASN A 96 18.97 -0.78 -10.83
CA ASN A 96 20.39 -0.99 -11.10
C ASN A 96 20.66 -2.48 -11.25
N ASN A 97 21.49 -2.84 -12.23
CA ASN A 97 21.91 -4.22 -12.46
C ASN A 97 23.42 -4.28 -12.47
N ASP A 98 23.97 -5.39 -11.97
CA ASP A 98 25.39 -5.67 -11.95
C ASP A 98 25.60 -7.20 -12.04
N GLU A 99 26.81 -7.62 -12.37
CA GLU A 99 27.20 -9.02 -12.48
C GLU A 99 28.12 -9.40 -11.32
N ALA A 100 27.95 -10.62 -10.80
CA ALA A 100 28.81 -11.17 -9.75
C ALA A 100 29.24 -12.58 -10.15
N ASP A 101 30.55 -12.83 -10.16
CA ASP A 101 31.08 -14.17 -10.32
C ASP A 101 30.84 -14.97 -9.03
N ILE A 102 30.18 -16.12 -9.18
CA ILE A 102 29.83 -17.03 -8.08
C ILE A 102 30.52 -18.38 -8.18
N THR A 103 31.53 -18.53 -9.04
CA THR A 103 32.23 -19.80 -9.29
C THR A 103 32.71 -20.46 -8.00
N GLU A 104 33.41 -19.71 -7.16
CA GLU A 104 33.94 -20.23 -5.88
C GLU A 104 32.82 -20.53 -4.87
N LEU A 105 31.77 -19.70 -4.86
CA LEU A 105 30.62 -19.88 -3.97
C LEU A 105 29.83 -21.15 -4.34
N GLU A 106 29.66 -21.43 -5.63
CA GLU A 106 28.99 -22.63 -6.10
C GLU A 106 29.82 -23.89 -5.79
N ALA A 107 31.14 -23.84 -6.01
CA ALA A 107 32.03 -24.92 -5.60
C ALA A 107 31.93 -25.20 -4.09
N PHE A 108 31.91 -24.14 -3.27
CA PHE A 108 31.72 -24.24 -1.83
C PHE A 108 30.36 -24.84 -1.46
N ARG A 109 29.26 -24.40 -2.10
CA ARG A 109 27.91 -24.93 -1.89
C ARG A 109 27.84 -26.43 -2.19
N VAL A 110 28.46 -26.87 -3.29
CA VAL A 110 28.50 -28.29 -3.66
C VAL A 110 29.28 -29.10 -2.64
N GLN A 111 30.45 -28.61 -2.22
CA GLN A 111 31.26 -29.27 -1.20
C GLN A 111 30.50 -29.40 0.13
N MET A 112 29.89 -28.32 0.59
CA MET A 112 29.12 -28.29 1.84
C MET A 112 27.93 -29.25 1.81
N ASN A 113 27.27 -29.43 0.65
CA ASN A 113 26.24 -30.46 0.52
C ASN A 113 26.78 -31.89 0.64
N LYS A 114 27.97 -32.16 0.09
CA LYS A 114 28.62 -33.48 0.23
C LYS A 114 28.99 -33.76 1.69
N ASP A 115 29.56 -32.77 2.37
CA ASP A 115 30.01 -32.91 3.76
C ASP A 115 28.83 -33.15 4.73
N HIS A 116 27.67 -32.58 4.42
CA HIS A 116 26.45 -32.66 5.24
C HIS A 116 25.41 -33.67 4.73
N GLU A 117 25.73 -34.48 3.73
CA GLU A 117 24.81 -35.44 3.12
C GLU A 117 24.26 -36.44 4.15
N LYS A 118 25.12 -36.95 5.03
CA LYS A 118 24.74 -37.89 6.11
C LYS A 118 23.82 -37.26 7.16
N ALA A 119 23.86 -35.94 7.30
CA ALA A 119 22.96 -35.19 8.19
C ALA A 119 21.61 -34.89 7.53
N GLY A 120 21.42 -35.21 6.25
CA GLY A 120 20.19 -34.93 5.50
C GLY A 120 19.93 -33.45 5.24
N VAL A 121 20.94 -32.59 5.42
CA VAL A 121 20.82 -31.13 5.25
C VAL A 121 21.23 -30.75 3.83
N LYS A 122 20.38 -29.97 3.14
CA LYS A 122 20.63 -29.47 1.80
C LYS A 122 20.74 -27.95 1.79
N PHE A 123 21.87 -27.45 1.30
CA PHE A 123 22.16 -26.04 1.14
C PHE A 123 21.89 -25.58 -0.31
N THR A 124 21.00 -24.60 -0.43
CA THR A 124 20.66 -23.93 -1.69
C THR A 124 21.41 -22.62 -1.82
N MET A 125 21.57 -22.12 -3.05
CA MET A 125 22.22 -20.83 -3.30
C MET A 125 21.50 -19.67 -2.60
N LEU A 126 20.17 -19.75 -2.48
CA LEU A 126 19.34 -18.75 -1.81
C LEU A 126 19.81 -18.46 -0.37
N ALA A 127 20.26 -19.47 0.38
CA ALA A 127 20.76 -19.28 1.74
C ALA A 127 22.00 -18.37 1.78
N PHE A 128 22.90 -18.53 0.82
CA PHE A 128 24.10 -17.70 0.68
C PHE A 128 23.76 -16.27 0.25
N VAL A 129 22.84 -16.12 -0.71
CA VAL A 129 22.34 -14.81 -1.14
C VAL A 129 21.71 -14.05 0.02
N ILE A 130 20.85 -14.69 0.83
CA ILE A 130 20.25 -14.07 2.01
C ILE A 130 21.33 -13.62 3.01
N LYS A 131 22.35 -14.46 3.26
CA LYS A 131 23.48 -14.10 4.13
C LYS A 131 24.26 -12.91 3.60
N ALA A 132 24.55 -12.88 2.29
CA ALA A 132 25.24 -11.76 1.65
C ALA A 132 24.43 -10.46 1.74
N VAL A 133 23.12 -10.51 1.47
CA VAL A 133 22.20 -9.37 1.59
C VAL A 133 22.20 -8.83 3.01
N VAL A 134 22.08 -9.68 4.04
CA VAL A 134 22.13 -9.21 5.43
C VAL A 134 23.48 -8.56 5.76
N GLY A 135 24.59 -9.09 5.23
CA GLY A 135 25.90 -8.45 5.34
C GLY A 135 25.94 -7.05 4.73
N ALA A 136 25.39 -6.89 3.51
CA ALA A 136 25.29 -5.61 2.83
C ALA A 136 24.39 -4.61 3.60
N LEU A 137 23.23 -5.05 4.06
CA LEU A 137 22.29 -4.22 4.84
C LEU A 137 22.89 -3.73 6.17
N LYS A 138 23.75 -4.54 6.82
CA LYS A 138 24.50 -4.10 8.01
C LYS A 138 25.53 -3.02 7.69
N LYS A 139 26.24 -3.15 6.56
CA LYS A 139 27.24 -2.19 6.10
C LYS A 139 26.60 -0.87 5.65
N PHE A 140 25.41 -0.94 5.06
CA PHE A 140 24.67 0.20 4.53
C PHE A 140 23.26 0.29 5.14
N PRO A 141 23.14 0.75 6.40
CA PRO A 141 21.90 0.67 7.18
C PRO A 141 20.73 1.47 6.58
N THR A 142 21.01 2.49 5.76
CA THR A 142 19.98 3.26 5.03
C THR A 142 19.15 2.37 4.09
N PHE A 143 19.74 1.31 3.51
CA PHE A 143 18.99 0.35 2.69
C PHE A 143 18.04 -0.54 3.50
N ASN A 144 18.28 -0.68 4.81
CA ASN A 144 17.39 -1.37 5.75
C ASN A 144 16.54 -0.38 6.56
N ALA A 145 16.25 0.82 6.03
CA ALA A 145 15.38 1.78 6.69
C ALA A 145 13.96 1.78 6.09
N SER A 146 13.06 2.55 6.69
CA SER A 146 11.71 2.82 6.18
C SER A 146 11.40 4.30 6.35
N LEU A 147 10.62 4.88 5.42
CA LEU A 147 10.13 6.25 5.56
C LEU A 147 8.85 6.26 6.40
N ASP A 148 8.77 7.16 7.37
CA ASP A 148 7.60 7.42 8.21
C ASP A 148 7.40 8.94 8.34
N GLY A 149 6.60 9.50 7.44
CA GLY A 149 6.50 10.95 7.25
C GLY A 149 7.87 11.55 6.90
N ASP A 150 8.33 12.50 7.70
CA ASP A 150 9.63 13.15 7.55
C ASP A 150 10.79 12.38 8.20
N ASN A 151 10.50 11.21 8.80
CA ASN A 151 11.50 10.41 9.51
C ASN A 151 12.00 9.24 8.68
N LEU A 152 13.29 8.95 8.82
CA LEU A 152 13.89 7.69 8.37
C LEU A 152 14.06 6.74 9.55
N VAL A 153 13.34 5.62 9.54
CA VAL A 153 13.30 4.62 10.60
C VAL A 153 14.35 3.54 10.33
N PHE A 154 15.45 3.58 11.09
CA PHE A 154 16.51 2.55 11.02
C PHE A 154 16.13 1.31 11.84
N LYS A 155 16.00 0.17 11.16
CA LYS A 155 15.63 -1.10 11.81
C LYS A 155 16.87 -1.81 12.35
N GLN A 156 16.83 -2.18 13.63
CA GLN A 156 17.89 -2.97 14.31
C GLN A 156 17.73 -4.49 14.11
N TYR A 157 16.87 -4.88 13.18
CA TYR A 157 16.55 -6.25 12.82
C TYR A 157 16.55 -6.42 11.30
N PHE A 158 16.71 -7.67 10.85
CA PHE A 158 16.77 -8.04 9.45
C PHE A 158 15.75 -9.13 9.15
N HIS A 159 14.64 -8.74 8.52
CA HIS A 159 13.64 -9.67 8.02
C HIS A 159 13.72 -9.69 6.49
N ILE A 160 14.06 -10.85 5.93
CA ILE A 160 14.20 -11.03 4.49
C ILE A 160 13.07 -11.95 4.01
N GLY A 161 12.10 -11.36 3.31
CA GLY A 161 11.11 -12.13 2.55
C GLY A 161 11.73 -12.62 1.25
N PHE A 162 11.42 -13.84 0.84
CA PHE A 162 11.74 -14.33 -0.50
C PHE A 162 10.43 -14.57 -1.27
N ALA A 163 10.39 -14.13 -2.52
CA ALA A 163 9.26 -14.39 -3.39
C ALA A 163 9.41 -15.81 -3.97
N ALA A 164 8.47 -16.69 -3.60
CA ALA A 164 8.36 -18.02 -4.18
C ALA A 164 7.18 -18.02 -5.16
N ASP A 165 7.39 -18.57 -6.34
CA ASP A 165 6.30 -18.82 -7.28
C ASP A 165 5.42 -19.96 -6.74
N THR A 166 4.10 -19.75 -6.78
CA THR A 166 3.13 -20.78 -6.40
C THR A 166 2.06 -20.90 -7.47
N PRO A 167 1.41 -22.06 -7.64
CA PRO A 167 0.37 -22.24 -8.66
C PRO A 167 -0.78 -21.22 -8.60
N ASN A 168 -1.00 -20.61 -7.43
CA ASN A 168 -2.09 -19.66 -7.20
C ASN A 168 -1.62 -18.20 -7.07
N GLY A 169 -0.33 -17.95 -7.31
CA GLY A 169 0.36 -16.66 -7.11
C GLY A 169 1.08 -16.54 -5.78
#